data_AF-A0A8T3YJ54-F1
#
_entry.id   AF-A0A8T3YJ54-F1
#
_cell.length_a   1.000
_cell.length_b   1.000
_cell.length_c   1.000
_cell.angle_alpha   90.00
_cell.angle_beta   90.00
_cell.angle_gamma   90.00
#
_symmetry.space_group_name_H-M   'P 1'
#
loop_
_entity.id
_entity.type
_entity.pdbx_description
1 polymer ?
#
loop_
_entity_poly.entity_id
_entity_poly.type
_entity_poly.pdbx_seq_one_letter_code
_entity_poly.pdbx_strand_id
1 'polypeptide(L)' 'MTTLHLKGMHCTSCEGLLTDILSDYGATQIHADFKKNLVSFQGKVPLDKVKAEIAKEGYQVLKVEA' A
#
# COMPACT_ATOMS: atom_id res chain seq x y z
N MET A 1 4.62 12.95 0.93
CA MET A 1 3.73 11.94 1.53
C MET A 1 3.29 11.10 0.36
N THR A 2 3.64 9.83 0.36
CA THR A 2 3.52 9.00 -0.85
C THR A 2 2.20 8.25 -0.84
N THR A 3 1.46 8.33 -1.94
CA THR A 3 0.18 7.68 -2.16
C THR A 3 0.29 6.66 -3.30
N LEU A 4 -0.17 5.44 -3.04
CA LEU A 4 -0.29 4.35 -4.00
C LEU A 4 -1.77 4.16 -4.34
N HIS A 5 -2.06 4.15 -5.64
CA HIS A 5 -3.35 3.70 -6.15
C HIS A 5 -3.26 2.21 -6.40
N LEU A 6 -4.13 1.46 -5.74
CA LEU A 6 -4.18 0.02 -5.78
C LEU A 6 -5.44 -0.45 -6.51
N LYS A 7 -5.50 -1.74 -6.83
CA LYS A 7 -6.69 -2.42 -7.34
C LYS A 7 -6.75 -3.80 -6.70
N GLY A 8 -7.96 -4.25 -6.36
CA GLY A 8 -8.17 -5.53 -5.66
C GLY A 8 -8.39 -5.39 -4.15
N MET A 9 -8.43 -4.16 -3.62
CA MET A 9 -8.63 -3.91 -2.20
C MET A 9 -10.15 -3.84 -1.89
N HIS A 10 -10.80 -5.00 -1.84
CA HIS A 10 -12.28 -5.08 -1.75
C HIS A 10 -12.81 -5.30 -0.33
N CYS A 11 -11.94 -5.57 0.64
CA CYS A 11 -12.32 -5.84 2.03
C CYS A 11 -11.51 -5.01 3.01
N THR A 12 -12.09 -4.77 4.19
CA THR A 12 -11.42 -4.11 5.31
C THR A 12 -10.17 -4.87 5.78
N SER A 13 -10.15 -6.19 5.65
CA SER A 13 -8.96 -7.01 5.93
C SER A 13 -7.75 -6.65 5.04
N CYS A 14 -8.00 -6.13 3.83
CA CYS A 14 -6.94 -5.70 2.92
C CYS A 14 -6.19 -4.46 3.43
N GLU A 15 -6.85 -3.61 4.21
CA GLU A 15 -6.25 -2.42 4.80
C GLU A 15 -5.19 -2.80 5.84
N GLY A 16 -5.49 -3.82 6.66
CA GLY A 16 -4.56 -4.35 7.66
C GLY A 16 -3.30 -4.95 7.03
N LEU A 17 -3.47 -5.79 5.99
CA LEU A 17 -2.34 -6.39 5.27
C LEU A 17 -1.42 -5.35 4.65
N LEU A 18 -1.97 -4.35 3.96
CA LEU A 18 -1.15 -3.31 3.34
C LEU A 18 -0.44 -2.45 4.38
N THR A 19 -1.09 -2.20 5.52
CA THR A 19 -0.46 -1.49 6.63
C THR A 19 0.71 -2.28 7.20
N ASP A 20 0.55 -3.58 7.39
CA ASP A 20 1.61 -4.46 7.90
C ASP A 20 2.81 -4.52 6.95
N ILE A 21 2.56 -4.76 5.65
CA ILE A 21 3.59 -4.78 4.60
C ILE A 21 4.37 -3.46 4.59
N LEU A 22 3.67 -2.32 4.53
CA LEU A 22 4.32 -1.01 4.48
C LEU A 22 5.12 -0.72 5.76
N SER A 23 4.59 -1.12 6.92
CA SER A 23 5.26 -0.97 8.20
C SER A 23 6.55 -1.80 8.27
N ASP A 24 6.56 -3.02 7.74
CA ASP A 24 7.75 -3.88 7.65
C ASP A 24 8.88 -3.21 6.83
N TYR A 25 8.49 -2.48 5.78
CA TYR A 25 9.40 -1.68 4.98
C TYR A 25 9.78 -0.32 5.59
N GLY A 26 9.33 -0.02 6.82
CA GLY A 26 9.67 1.20 7.55
C GLY A 26 8.80 2.41 7.21
N ALA A 27 7.64 2.21 6.59
CA ALA A 27 6.66 3.28 6.42
C ALA A 27 6.05 3.69 7.77
N THR A 28 5.69 4.95 7.87
CA THR A 28 5.05 5.56 9.04
C THR A 28 3.82 6.33 8.58
N GLN A 29 2.88 6.63 9.50
CA GLN A 29 1.66 7.36 9.14
C GLN A 29 0.90 6.71 7.97
N ILE A 30 0.76 5.38 8.02
CA ILE A 30 0.13 4.60 6.96
C ILE A 30 -1.38 4.75 7.07
N HIS A 31 -2.02 5.05 5.94
CA HIS A 31 -3.46 5.20 5.80
C HIS A 31 -3.93 4.44 4.57
N ALA A 32 -4.58 3.30 4.77
CA ALA A 32 -5.22 2.55 3.70
C ALA A 32 -6.72 2.92 3.64
N ASP A 33 -7.27 3.03 2.43
CA ASP A 33 -8.68 3.29 2.16
C ASP A 33 -9.14 2.32 1.06
N PHE A 34 -9.77 1.22 1.47
CA PHE A 34 -10.27 0.19 0.54
C PHE A 34 -11.40 0.72 -0.37
N LYS A 35 -12.18 1.70 0.10
CA LYS A 35 -13.28 2.27 -0.68
C LYS A 35 -12.75 3.06 -1.87
N LYS A 36 -11.63 3.77 -1.68
CA LYS A 36 -10.95 4.53 -2.75
C LYS A 36 -9.86 3.72 -3.46
N ASN A 37 -9.52 2.54 -2.94
CA ASN A 37 -8.35 1.76 -3.33
C ASN A 37 -7.06 2.58 -3.27
N LEU A 38 -6.90 3.36 -2.19
CA LEU A 38 -5.73 4.20 -1.97
C LEU A 38 -4.99 3.77 -0.73
N VAL A 39 -3.67 3.94 -0.76
CA VAL A 39 -2.81 3.77 0.39
C VAL A 39 -1.87 4.96 0.43
N SER A 40 -1.77 5.65 1.57
CA SER A 40 -0.86 6.78 1.75
C SER A 40 0.06 6.50 2.92
N PHE A 41 1.32 6.87 2.82
CA PHE A 41 2.28 6.69 3.91
C PHE A 41 3.41 7.74 3.86
N GLN A 42 4.15 7.84 4.95
CA GLN A 42 5.36 8.64 5.08
C GLN A 42 6.59 7.76 5.30
N GLY A 43 7.74 8.27 4.86
CA GLY A 43 9.02 7.57 4.96
C GLY A 43 9.57 7.18 3.59
N LYS A 44 10.84 6.77 3.57
CA LYS A 44 11.51 6.25 2.39
C LYS A 44 11.40 4.73 2.41
N VAL A 45 10.46 4.20 1.64
CA VAL A 45 10.34 2.75 1.42
C VAL A 45 10.80 2.38 0.01
N PRO A 46 11.39 1.19 -0.19
CA PRO A 46 11.74 0.71 -1.51
C PRO A 46 10.48 0.33 -2.30
N LEU A 47 9.96 1.28 -3.08
CA LEU A 47 8.71 1.12 -3.84
C LEU A 47 8.68 -0.13 -4.72
N ASP A 48 9.80 -0.51 -5.33
CA ASP A 48 9.88 -1.72 -6.17
C ASP A 48 9.63 -3.00 -5.37
N LYS A 49 10.17 -3.09 -4.15
CA LYS A 49 9.92 -4.24 -3.26
C LYS A 49 8.50 -4.24 -2.73
N VAL A 50 8.03 -3.08 -2.28
CA VAL A 50 6.66 -2.90 -1.81
C VAL A 50 5.66 -3.32 -2.89
N LYS A 51 5.83 -2.86 -4.13
CA LYS A 51 4.98 -3.25 -5.27
C LYS A 51 5.00 -4.76 -5.50
N ALA A 52 6.16 -5.40 -5.40
CA ALA A 52 6.28 -6.85 -5.58
C ALA A 52 5.57 -7.63 -4.47
N GLU A 53 5.70 -7.21 -3.21
CA GLU A 53 5.02 -7.84 -2.07
C GLU A 53 3.50 -7.67 -2.17
N ILE A 54 3.05 -6.46 -2.47
CA ILE A 54 1.63 -6.14 -2.71
C ILE A 54 1.06 -6.96 -3.87
N ALA A 55 1.86 -7.21 -4.92
CA ALA A 55 1.46 -8.05 -6.04
C ALA A 55 1.34 -9.54 -5.68
N LYS A 56 2.19 -10.06 -4.78
CA LYS A 56 2.09 -11.45 -4.29
C LYS A 56 0.81 -11.69 -3.50
N GLU A 57 0.36 -10.68 -2.77
CA GLU A 57 -0.90 -10.69 -2.03
C GLU A 57 -2.14 -10.58 -2.96
N GLY A 58 -1.93 -10.36 -4.26
CA GLY A 58 -2.98 -10.28 -5.26
C GLY A 58 -3.50 -8.86 -5.54
N TYR A 59 -2.85 -7.83 -5.02
CA TYR A 59 -3.19 -6.43 -5.30
C TYR A 59 -2.36 -5.87 -6.46
N GLN A 60 -2.91 -4.92 -7.21
CA GLN A 60 -2.21 -4.32 -8.35
C GLN A 60 -1.99 -2.83 -8.15
N VAL A 61 -0.72 -2.38 -8.19
CA VAL A 61 -0.38 -0.96 -8.06
C VAL A 61 -0.54 -0.28 -9.42
N LEU A 62 -1.53 0.59 -9.54
CA LEU A 62 -1.86 1.32 -10.76
C LEU A 62 -1.06 2.62 -10.89
N LYS A 63 -0.88 3.34 -9.78
CA LYS A 63 -0.24 4.66 -9.77
C LYS A 63 0.51 4.89 -8.47
N VAL A 64 1.60 5.66 -8.55
CA VAL A 64 2.36 6.12 -7.39
C VAL A 64 2.50 7.63 -7.49
N GLU A 65 2.14 8.34 -6.43
CA GLU A 65 2.28 9.78 -6.28
C GLU A 65 3.13 10.01 -5.03
N ALA A 66 4.35 10.53 -5.15
CA ALA A 66 5.33 10.61 -4.06
C ALA A 66 5.48 12.01 -3.47
#